data_AF-A0A7V9TTY0-F1
#
_entry.id   AF-A0A7V9TTY0-F1
#
_cell.length_a   1.000
_cell.length_b   1.000
_cell.length_c   1.000
_cell.angle_alpha   90.00
_cell.angle_beta   90.00
_cell.angle_gamma   90.00
#
_symmetry.space_group_name_H-M   'P 1'
#
loop_
_entity.id
_entity.type
_entity.pdbx_description
1 polymer ?
#
loop_
_entity_poly.entity_id
_entity_poly.type
_entity_poly.pdbx_seq_one_letter_code
_entity_poly.pdbx_strand_id
1 'polypeptide(L)'
;YVLHVVRDPRAVVHSWGRTKTFSVAGETRTMGSRGLLSTVRRWTSNCLATEVLRRQIPPSRWLFLRYEDFARSPQTSVERILALLDETGTTPFTSETAVQLHPNHIVVGNPSRFTTGSVEIRADEAWRDAMAGRDQNLVVASTFPLMLRYGYLRARGGAPAHAAGGGA
;
A
#
# COMPACT_ATOMS: atom_id res chain seq x y z
N TYR A 1 0.60 18.51 2.65
CA TYR A 1 -0.17 17.46 1.96
C TYR A 1 0.07 16.13 2.65
N VAL A 2 -0.90 15.21 2.63
CA VAL A 2 -0.77 13.86 3.20
C VAL A 2 -1.32 12.85 2.20
N LEU A 3 -0.48 11.90 1.81
CA LEU A 3 -0.88 10.69 1.10
C LEU A 3 -1.04 9.55 2.12
N HIS A 4 -2.27 9.16 2.39
CA HIS A 4 -2.59 8.05 3.28
C HIS A 4 -2.71 6.76 2.46
N VAL A 5 -1.63 5.97 2.43
CA VAL A 5 -1.62 4.66 1.79
C VAL A 5 -1.95 3.57 2.81
N VAL A 6 -2.99 2.77 2.51
CA VAL A 6 -3.34 1.59 3.32
C VAL A 6 -3.23 0.34 2.47
N ARG A 7 -2.78 -0.76 3.08
CA ARG A 7 -2.77 -2.10 2.49
C ARG A 7 -3.62 -3.02 3.35
N ASP A 8 -4.24 -4.03 2.72
CA ASP A 8 -5.04 -5.03 3.40
C ASP A 8 -4.26 -5.64 4.59
N PRO A 9 -4.80 -5.65 5.81
CA PRO A 9 -4.07 -6.12 6.98
C PRO A 9 -3.65 -7.59 6.86
N ARG A 10 -4.40 -8.43 6.12
CA ARG A 10 -4.01 -9.82 5.85
C ARG A 10 -2.75 -9.88 5.00
N ALA A 11 -2.68 -9.04 3.96
CA ALA A 11 -1.50 -8.91 3.12
C ALA A 11 -0.29 -8.36 3.89
N VAL A 12 -0.52 -7.44 4.84
CA VAL A 12 0.54 -6.89 5.70
C VAL A 12 1.08 -7.97 6.64
N VAL A 13 0.20 -8.71 7.33
CA VAL A 13 0.58 -9.83 8.22
C VAL A 13 1.38 -10.87 7.45
N HIS A 14 0.89 -11.31 6.29
CA HIS A 14 1.61 -12.27 5.46
C HIS A 14 2.96 -11.72 4.98
N SER A 15 3.03 -10.46 4.54
CA SER A 15 4.29 -9.85 4.07
C SER A 15 5.32 -9.68 5.18
N TRP A 16 4.89 -9.40 6.41
CA TRP A 16 5.75 -9.21 7.57
C TRP A 16 6.10 -10.53 8.27
N GLY A 17 5.27 -11.56 8.15
CA GLY A 17 5.53 -12.91 8.64
C GLY A 17 6.59 -13.68 7.83
N ARG A 18 6.91 -13.21 6.63
CA ARG A 18 7.94 -13.83 5.77
C ARG A 18 9.34 -13.34 6.10
N THR A 19 10.26 -14.27 6.27
CA THR A 19 11.70 -14.01 6.21
C THR A 19 12.08 -13.62 4.78
N LYS A 20 12.76 -12.50 4.61
CA LYS A 20 13.18 -12.00 3.29
C LYS A 20 14.69 -11.95 3.23
N THR A 21 15.28 -12.73 2.33
CA THR A 21 16.70 -12.68 2.00
C THR A 21 16.92 -11.74 0.81
N PHE A 22 17.99 -10.97 0.86
CA PHE A 22 18.38 -10.08 -0.24
C PHE A 22 19.89 -9.85 -0.21
N SER A 23 20.46 -9.62 -1.39
CA SER A 23 21.89 -9.41 -1.56
C SER A 23 22.18 -7.92 -1.78
N VAL A 24 23.10 -7.35 -1.00
CA VAL A 24 23.59 -5.98 -1.17
C VAL A 24 25.10 -6.00 -1.10
N ALA A 25 25.77 -5.44 -2.10
CA ALA A 25 27.23 -5.37 -2.17
C ALA A 25 27.94 -6.73 -1.96
N GLY A 26 27.36 -7.83 -2.46
CA GLY A 26 27.91 -9.17 -2.33
C GLY A 26 27.56 -9.89 -1.01
N GLU A 27 26.95 -9.21 -0.04
CA GLU A 27 26.52 -9.82 1.22
C GLU A 27 25.03 -10.21 1.17
N THR A 28 24.73 -11.45 1.55
CA THR A 28 23.35 -11.89 1.76
C THR A 28 22.90 -11.50 3.15
N ARG A 29 21.85 -10.68 3.25
CA ARG A 29 21.22 -10.27 4.51
C ARG A 29 19.81 -10.82 4.62
N THR A 30 19.42 -11.14 5.85
CA THR A 30 18.11 -11.69 6.16
C THR A 30 17.32 -10.70 7.00
N MET A 31 16.18 -10.24 6.49
CA MET A 31 15.23 -9.46 7.27
C MET A 31 14.32 -10.42 8.04
N GLY A 32 14.34 -10.29 9.37
CA GLY A 32 13.51 -11.09 10.26
C GLY A 32 12.02 -10.88 10.04
N SER A 33 11.24 -11.90 10.38
CA SER A 33 9.78 -11.86 10.35
C SER A 33 9.21 -11.24 11.62
N ARG A 34 7.90 -10.96 11.60
CA ARG A 34 7.14 -10.51 12.77
C ARG A 34 5.91 -11.38 12.97
N GLY A 35 5.55 -11.56 14.24
CA GLY A 35 4.34 -12.29 14.62
C GLY A 35 3.06 -11.56 14.18
N LEU A 36 1.98 -12.34 14.04
CA LEU A 36 0.66 -11.87 13.63
C LEU A 36 0.13 -10.77 14.54
N LEU A 37 0.05 -11.03 15.85
CA LEU A 37 -0.51 -10.07 16.82
C LEU A 37 0.27 -8.75 16.87
N SER A 38 1.59 -8.83 16.82
CA SER A 38 2.47 -7.64 16.77
C SER A 38 2.20 -6.80 15.52
N THR A 39 2.02 -7.46 14.37
CA THR A 39 1.73 -6.79 13.09
C THR A 39 0.34 -6.19 13.07
N VAL A 40 -0.68 -6.92 13.54
CA VAL A 40 -2.07 -6.43 13.67
C VAL A 40 -2.14 -5.21 14.59
N ARG A 41 -1.48 -5.28 15.76
CA ARG A 41 -1.41 -4.15 16.69
C ARG A 41 -0.79 -2.92 16.01
N ARG A 42 0.35 -3.09 15.36
CA ARG A 42 1.04 -1.98 14.68
C ARG A 42 0.20 -1.39 13.54
N TRP A 43 -0.41 -2.24 12.72
CA TRP A 43 -1.30 -1.79 11.65
C TRP A 43 -2.46 -0.97 12.22
N THR A 44 -3.11 -1.49 13.26
CA THR A 44 -4.25 -0.83 13.93
C THR A 44 -3.84 0.51 14.54
N SER A 45 -2.73 0.56 15.30
CA SER A 45 -2.22 1.79 15.89
C SER A 45 -1.90 2.85 14.84
N ASN A 46 -1.28 2.46 13.73
CA ASN A 46 -0.98 3.38 12.62
C ASN A 46 -2.28 3.93 12.02
N CYS A 47 -3.23 3.05 11.69
CA CYS A 47 -4.52 3.47 11.13
C CYS A 47 -5.29 4.41 12.07
N LEU A 48 -5.34 4.12 13.37
CA LEU A 48 -6.00 4.99 14.36
C LEU A 48 -5.30 6.36 14.46
N ALA A 49 -3.96 6.37 14.53
CA ALA A 49 -3.19 7.62 14.55
C ALA A 49 -3.45 8.45 13.27
N THR A 50 -3.56 7.79 12.12
CA THR A 50 -3.89 8.46 10.86
C THR A 50 -5.32 9.00 10.82
N GLU A 51 -6.31 8.32 11.40
CA GLU A 51 -7.67 8.87 11.53
C GLU A 51 -7.73 10.08 12.49
N VAL A 52 -6.86 10.13 13.51
CA VAL A 52 -6.71 11.32 14.36
C VAL A 52 -6.09 12.47 13.55
N LEU A 53 -5.02 12.20 12.80
CA LEU A 53 -4.37 13.19 11.94
C LEU A 53 -5.33 13.72 10.86
N ARG A 54 -6.18 12.86 10.29
CA ARG A 54 -7.17 13.22 9.25
C ARG A 54 -8.07 14.39 9.68
N ARG A 55 -8.39 14.49 10.97
CA ARG A 55 -9.24 15.56 11.52
C ARG A 55 -8.58 16.93 11.52
N GLN A 56 -7.26 16.98 11.42
CA GLN A 56 -6.46 18.22 11.45
C GLN A 56 -6.06 18.69 10.04
N ILE A 57 -6.26 17.86 9.01
CA ILE A 57 -5.82 18.16 7.64
C ILE A 57 -7.03 18.47 6.76
N PRO A 58 -7.02 19.59 6.01
CA PRO A 58 -8.08 19.91 5.05
C PRO A 58 -8.26 18.79 4.00
N PRO A 59 -9.49 18.50 3.55
CA PRO A 59 -9.75 17.51 2.51
C PRO A 59 -8.94 17.73 1.22
N SER A 60 -8.70 18.99 0.83
CA SER A 60 -7.91 19.35 -0.35
C SER A 60 -6.43 18.97 -0.24
N ARG A 61 -5.93 18.67 0.96
CA ARG A 61 -4.53 18.29 1.21
C ARG A 61 -4.38 16.83 1.61
N TRP A 62 -5.45 16.04 1.46
CA TRP A 62 -5.49 14.64 1.87
C TRP A 62 -5.91 13.73 0.71
N LEU A 63 -5.09 12.74 0.39
CA LEU A 63 -5.42 11.70 -0.57
C LEU A 63 -5.34 10.33 0.11
N PHE A 64 -6.46 9.60 0.10
CA PHE A 64 -6.51 8.20 0.53
C PHE A 64 -6.31 7.29 -0.68
N LEU A 65 -5.42 6.30 -0.54
CA LEU A 65 -5.09 5.35 -1.60
C LEU A 65 -4.92 3.95 -1.01
N ARG A 66 -5.66 2.97 -1.53
CA ARG A 66 -5.39 1.57 -1.23
C ARG A 66 -4.22 1.11 -2.08
N TYR A 67 -3.27 0.40 -1.48
CA TYR A 67 -2.16 -0.23 -2.17
C TYR A 67 -2.64 -1.11 -3.33
N GLU A 68 -3.78 -1.78 -3.16
CA GLU A 68 -4.37 -2.66 -4.16
C GLU A 68 -4.95 -1.91 -5.36
N ASP A 69 -5.42 -0.67 -5.17
CA ASP A 69 -5.86 0.18 -6.27
C ASP A 69 -4.67 0.82 -6.98
N PHE A 70 -3.65 1.25 -6.22
CA PHE A 70 -2.37 1.65 -6.78
C PHE A 70 -1.77 0.56 -7.66
N ALA A 71 -1.69 -0.67 -7.16
CA ALA A 71 -1.08 -1.76 -7.89
C ALA A 71 -1.90 -2.23 -9.11
N ARG A 72 -3.19 -1.86 -9.20
CA ARG A 72 -4.05 -2.15 -10.35
C ARG A 72 -3.95 -1.08 -11.43
N SER A 73 -3.76 0.18 -11.03
CA SER A 73 -3.70 1.33 -11.93
C SER A 73 -2.64 2.33 -11.43
N PRO A 74 -1.34 1.98 -11.51
CA PRO A 74 -0.29 2.73 -10.85
C PRO A 74 -0.04 4.07 -11.51
N GLN A 75 -0.06 4.16 -12.84
CA GLN A 75 0.10 5.41 -13.57
C GLN A 75 -0.99 6.43 -13.18
N THR A 76 -2.27 6.04 -13.30
CA THR A 76 -3.40 6.88 -12.88
C THR A 76 -3.34 7.28 -11.41
N SER A 77 -2.85 6.40 -10.54
CA SER A 77 -2.69 6.71 -9.12
C SER A 77 -1.61 7.75 -8.88
N VAL A 78 -0.49 7.71 -9.63
CA VAL A 78 0.58 8.72 -9.58
C VAL A 78 0.10 10.05 -10.16
N GLU A 79 -0.63 10.04 -11.26
CA GLU A 79 -1.24 11.25 -11.83
C GLU A 79 -2.16 11.96 -10.83
N ARG A 80 -2.96 11.21 -10.07
CA ARG A 80 -3.79 11.75 -8.98
C ARG A 80 -2.98 12.34 -7.83
N ILE A 81 -1.80 11.77 -7.54
CA ILE A 81 -0.89 12.31 -6.53
C ILE A 81 -0.27 13.62 -7.02
N LEU A 82 0.18 13.67 -8.29
CA LEU A 82 0.72 14.88 -8.89
C LEU A 82 -0.34 16.00 -8.94
N ALA A 83 -1.58 15.68 -9.33
CA ALA A 83 -2.69 16.63 -9.33
C ALA A 83 -3.02 17.16 -7.92
N LEU A 84 -2.88 16.33 -6.87
CA LEU A 84 -3.05 16.81 -5.48
C LEU A 84 -1.99 17.87 -5.11
N LEU A 85 -0.79 17.73 -5.66
CA LEU A 85 0.34 18.61 -5.36
C LEU A 85 0.41 19.82 -6.29
N ASP A 86 -0.45 19.89 -7.31
CA ASP A 86 -0.37 20.85 -8.42
C ASP A 86 0.99 20.78 -9.15
N GLU A 87 1.52 19.56 -9.28
CA GLU A 87 2.82 19.30 -9.90
C GLU A 87 2.64 18.70 -11.29
N THR A 88 3.47 19.14 -12.24
CA THR A 88 3.57 18.55 -13.57
C THR A 88 4.97 18.00 -13.77
N GLY A 89 5.09 16.78 -14.29
CA GLY A 89 6.40 16.20 -14.55
C GLY A 89 6.35 14.90 -15.34
N THR A 90 7.48 14.58 -15.95
CA THR A 90 7.66 13.29 -16.63
C THR A 90 7.70 12.19 -15.58
N THR A 91 6.78 11.24 -15.70
CA THR A 91 6.76 10.06 -14.83
C THR A 91 7.65 8.97 -15.41
N PRO A 92 8.23 8.09 -14.58
CA PRO A 92 9.12 7.01 -15.06
C PRO A 92 8.36 5.83 -15.66
N PHE A 93 7.07 5.99 -15.98
CA PHE A 93 6.25 4.92 -16.54
C PHE A 93 6.68 4.63 -17.99
N THR A 94 6.98 3.36 -18.26
CA THR A 94 7.25 2.84 -19.60
C THR A 94 6.01 2.18 -20.20
N SER A 95 5.00 1.89 -19.37
CA SER A 95 3.65 1.48 -19.73
C SER A 95 2.69 1.79 -18.57
N GLU A 96 1.40 1.48 -18.70
CA GLU A 96 0.38 1.70 -17.65
C GLU A 96 0.72 1.06 -16.29
N THR A 97 1.49 -0.04 -16.30
CA THR A 97 1.85 -0.82 -15.11
C THR A 97 3.35 -1.02 -14.91
N ALA A 98 4.21 -0.55 -15.82
CA ALA A 98 5.66 -0.72 -15.70
C ALA A 98 6.38 0.61 -15.57
N VAL A 99 7.45 0.61 -14.77
CA VAL A 99 8.31 1.78 -14.52
C VAL A 99 9.77 1.44 -14.78
N GLN A 100 10.53 2.42 -15.24
CA GLN A 100 11.98 2.34 -15.31
C GLN A 100 12.58 2.87 -14.00
N LEU A 101 13.15 1.97 -13.18
CA LEU A 101 13.81 2.34 -11.92
C LEU A 101 15.32 2.49 -12.08
N HIS A 102 15.84 3.57 -11.51
CA HIS A 102 17.27 3.83 -11.42
C HIS A 102 17.78 3.55 -10.00
N PRO A 103 19.10 3.40 -9.80
CA PRO A 103 19.69 3.33 -8.47
C PRO A 103 19.22 4.50 -7.60
N ASN A 104 18.83 4.21 -6.36
CA ASN A 104 18.40 5.21 -5.39
C ASN A 104 19.26 5.12 -4.12
N HIS A 105 19.19 6.16 -3.28
CA HIS A 105 19.98 6.25 -2.04
C HIS A 105 19.21 5.75 -0.80
N ILE A 106 18.17 4.91 -0.97
CA ILE A 106 17.34 4.43 0.14
C ILE A 106 17.99 3.21 0.80
N VAL A 107 18.54 3.42 2.00
CA VAL A 107 19.32 2.38 2.71
C VAL A 107 18.43 1.45 3.54
N VAL A 108 17.26 1.89 3.98
CA VAL A 108 16.35 1.14 4.88
C VAL A 108 14.97 0.97 4.22
N GLY A 109 14.40 -0.23 4.29
CA GLY A 109 13.05 -0.49 3.80
C GLY A 109 12.82 -1.91 3.29
N ASN A 110 11.84 -2.07 2.41
CA ASN A 110 11.60 -3.34 1.71
C ASN A 110 12.80 -3.65 0.79
N PRO A 111 13.33 -4.88 0.77
CA PRO A 111 14.40 -5.27 -0.16
C PRO A 111 14.15 -4.98 -1.63
N SER A 112 12.87 -4.91 -2.07
CA SER A 112 12.52 -4.50 -3.44
C SER A 112 13.05 -3.10 -3.83
N ARG A 113 13.51 -2.28 -2.88
CA ARG A 113 14.15 -0.98 -3.14
C ARG A 113 15.47 -1.06 -3.92
N PHE A 114 16.12 -2.23 -3.91
CA PHE A 114 17.36 -2.48 -4.64
C PHE A 114 17.12 -2.92 -6.08
N THR A 115 15.86 -3.16 -6.47
CA THR A 115 15.51 -3.51 -7.85
C THR A 115 15.67 -2.27 -8.74
N THR A 116 16.42 -2.44 -9.83
CA THR A 116 16.64 -1.44 -10.88
C THR A 116 16.26 -2.03 -12.23
N GLY A 117 16.09 -1.17 -13.24
CA GLY A 117 15.64 -1.57 -14.57
C GLY A 117 14.13 -1.45 -14.75
N SER A 118 13.59 -2.16 -15.75
CA SER A 118 12.15 -2.21 -16.00
C SER A 118 11.47 -3.08 -14.93
N VAL A 119 10.53 -2.48 -14.20
CA VAL A 119 9.80 -3.13 -13.11
C VAL A 119 8.31 -3.05 -13.36
N GLU A 120 7.68 -4.21 -13.43
CA GLU A 120 6.23 -4.32 -13.46
C GLU A 120 5.64 -4.17 -12.04
N ILE A 121 4.66 -3.29 -11.91
CA ILE A 121 3.90 -3.07 -10.69
C ILE A 121 2.65 -3.94 -10.75
N ARG A 122 2.55 -4.87 -9.79
CA ARG A 122 1.39 -5.75 -9.64
C ARG A 122 1.04 -5.95 -8.18
N ALA A 123 -0.22 -6.28 -7.92
CA ALA A 123 -0.69 -6.53 -6.56
C ALA A 123 -0.08 -7.84 -6.02
N ASP A 124 0.57 -7.76 -4.85
CA ASP A 124 1.00 -8.93 -4.10
C ASP A 124 -0.19 -9.51 -3.31
N GLU A 125 -0.89 -10.45 -3.95
CA GLU A 125 -2.05 -11.17 -3.42
C GLU A 125 -1.70 -12.58 -2.86
N ALA A 126 -0.41 -12.92 -2.72
CA ALA A 126 0.04 -14.26 -2.29
C ALA A 126 -0.51 -14.71 -0.93
N TRP A 127 -0.95 -13.76 -0.09
CA TRP A 127 -1.58 -14.05 1.20
C TRP A 127 -2.89 -14.82 1.07
N ARG A 128 -3.60 -14.72 -0.06
CA ARG A 128 -4.89 -15.40 -0.28
C ARG A 128 -4.72 -16.91 -0.20
N ASP A 129 -3.65 -17.41 -0.82
CA ASP A 129 -3.38 -18.84 -0.97
C ASP A 129 -2.42 -19.36 0.12
N ALA A 130 -1.45 -18.55 0.53
CA ALA A 130 -0.39 -18.98 1.45
C ALA A 130 -0.71 -18.78 2.94
N MET A 131 -1.70 -17.94 3.29
CA MET A 131 -2.07 -17.70 4.68
C MET A 131 -3.19 -18.64 5.13
N ALA A 132 -3.01 -19.33 6.26
CA ALA A 132 -4.03 -20.22 6.80
C ALA A 132 -5.35 -19.47 7.03
N GLY A 133 -6.49 -20.07 6.65
CA GLY A 133 -7.81 -19.43 6.76
C GLY A 133 -8.17 -18.98 8.18
N ARG A 134 -7.70 -19.72 9.20
CA ARG A 134 -7.85 -19.33 10.62
C ARG A 134 -7.16 -18.00 10.93
N ASP A 135 -5.94 -17.81 10.43
CA ASP A 135 -5.19 -16.57 10.62
C ASP A 135 -5.82 -15.43 9.83
N GLN A 136 -6.31 -15.68 8.61
CA GLN A 136 -7.03 -14.68 7.82
C GLN A 136 -8.26 -14.16 8.60
N ASN A 137 -9.06 -15.08 9.16
CA ASN A 137 -10.23 -14.74 9.97
C ASN A 137 -9.86 -14.00 11.25
N LEU A 138 -8.80 -14.40 11.95
CA LEU A 138 -8.32 -13.72 13.14
C LEU A 138 -7.91 -12.28 12.84
N VAL A 139 -7.20 -12.05 11.72
CA VAL A 139 -6.83 -10.70 11.29
C VAL A 139 -8.07 -9.88 10.95
N VAL A 140 -9.02 -10.45 10.21
CA VAL A 140 -10.29 -9.76 9.88
C VAL A 140 -11.04 -9.38 11.15
N ALA A 141 -11.27 -10.32 12.07
CA ALA A 141 -11.96 -10.05 13.33
C ALA A 141 -11.27 -8.95 14.14
N SER A 142 -9.93 -9.02 14.24
CA SER A 142 -9.13 -8.09 15.04
C SER A 142 -9.01 -6.69 14.42
N THR A 143 -9.28 -6.54 13.12
CA THR A 143 -9.15 -5.27 12.39
C THR A 143 -10.47 -4.81 11.75
N PHE A 144 -11.58 -5.49 12.07
CA PHE A 144 -12.86 -5.37 11.38
C PHE A 144 -13.37 -3.93 11.20
N PRO A 145 -13.43 -3.09 12.26
CA PRO A 145 -13.97 -1.73 12.11
C PRO A 145 -13.16 -0.89 11.11
N LEU A 146 -11.84 -1.01 11.14
CA LEU A 146 -10.94 -0.29 10.23
C LEU A 146 -10.97 -0.88 8.83
N MET A 147 -11.05 -2.21 8.68
CA MET A 147 -11.23 -2.83 7.37
C MET A 147 -12.53 -2.39 6.69
N LEU A 148 -13.62 -2.27 7.46
CA LEU A 148 -14.87 -1.72 6.97
C LEU A 148 -14.71 -0.26 6.53
N ARG A 149 -14.10 0.57 7.39
CA ARG A 149 -13.83 2.00 7.16
C ARG A 149 -13.00 2.27 5.90
N TYR A 150 -12.05 1.38 5.59
CA TYR A 150 -11.17 1.45 4.41
C TYR A 150 -11.70 0.65 3.21
N GLY A 151 -12.90 0.06 3.31
CA GLY A 151 -13.55 -0.61 2.19
C GLY A 151 -12.94 -1.95 1.78
N TYR A 152 -12.27 -2.65 2.72
CA TYR A 152 -11.73 -4.00 2.50
C TYR A 152 -12.77 -5.12 2.66
N LEU A 153 -13.93 -4.83 3.28
CA LEU A 153 -15.00 -5.79 3.52
C LEU A 153 -16.18 -5.68 2.53
N ARG A 154 -16.19 -4.64 1.70
CA ARG A 154 -17.19 -4.53 0.64
C ARG A 154 -16.79 -5.48 -0.48
N ALA A 155 -17.71 -6.35 -0.90
CA ALA A 155 -17.53 -7.15 -2.11
C ALA A 155 -17.09 -6.23 -3.26
N ARG A 156 -16.12 -6.66 -4.07
CA ARG A 156 -15.70 -5.93 -5.28
C ARG A 156 -16.88 -5.90 -6.26
N GLY A 157 -17.79 -4.94 -6.08
CA GLY A 157 -18.87 -4.63 -7.01
C GLY A 157 -18.54 -3.32 -7.72
N GLY A 158 -18.18 -3.41 -9.01
CA GLY A 158 -18.19 -2.30 -9.96
C GLY A 158 -17.12 -1.22 -9.79
N ALA A 159 -16.70 -0.66 -10.91
CA ALA A 159 -15.78 0.47 -11.01
C ALA A 159 -16.18 1.65 -10.08
N PRO A 160 -15.21 2.47 -9.62
CA PRO A 160 -15.54 3.68 -8.88
C PRO A 160 -16.36 4.62 -9.77
N ALA A 161 -17.59 4.92 -9.36
CA ALA A 161 -18.33 6.04 -9.91
C ALA A 161 -17.53 7.32 -9.69
N HIS A 162 -17.24 8.02 -10.79
CA HIS A 162 -16.83 9.41 -10.77
C HIS A 162 -17.76 10.19 -9.85
N ALA A 163 -17.26 10.65 -8.71
CA ALA A 163 -17.92 11.72 -7.97
C ALA A 163 -17.67 13.00 -8.77
N ALA A 164 -18.59 13.28 -9.70
CA ALA A 164 -18.72 14.57 -10.34
C ALA A 164 -18.95 15.62 -9.23
N GLY A 165 -18.14 16.67 -9.26
CA GLY A 165 -18.40 17.88 -8.48
C GLY A 165 -19.74 18.47 -8.89
N GLY A 166 -20.61 18.66 -7.91
CA GLY A 166 -21.79 19.50 -8.04
C GLY A 166 -21.54 20.77 -7.25
N GLY A 167 -21.19 21.85 -7.95
CA GLY A 167 -21.30 23.20 -7.43
C GLY A 167 -22.76 23.63 -7.42
N ALA A 168 -23.12 24.34 -6.35
CA ALA A 168 -23.98 25.51 -6.33
C ALA A 168 -23.62 26.29 -5.06
#